data_AF-A0A7J6QAZ9-F1
#
_entry.id   AF-A0A7J6QAZ9-F1
#
_cell.length_a   1.000
_cell.length_b   1.000
_cell.length_c   1.000
_cell.angle_alpha   90.00
_cell.angle_beta   90.00
_cell.angle_gamma   90.00
#
_symmetry.space_group_name_H-M   'P 1'
#
loop_
_entity.id
_entity.type
_entity.pdbx_description
1 polymer ?
#
loop_
_entity_poly.entity_id
_entity_poly.type
_entity_poly.pdbx_seq_one_letter_code
_entity_poly.pdbx_strand_id
1 'polypeptide(L)'
;AWTNVVTHQLRISLRDAVHVYRATMNEDVMQKLPMSDEEVRAKHKRAKAAALQVFNGPKFDQGDSRYLDFRQELRNAVARLNEHVNVENKRVSERECHAVYKELHDRQANAVRILSVIMVHFGGLCQYISYNNRIAASV
;
A
#
# COMPACT_ATOMS: atom_id res chain seq x y z
N ALA A 1 46.61 -11.62 -2.72
CA ALA A 1 46.03 -11.25 -1.42
C ALA A 1 45.16 -9.99 -1.51
N TRP A 2 45.69 -8.85 -1.97
CA TRP A 2 44.98 -7.55 -2.06
C TRP A 2 43.65 -7.59 -2.82
N THR A 3 43.61 -8.25 -4.00
CA THR A 3 42.39 -8.39 -4.81
C THR A 3 41.23 -9.04 -4.05
N ASN A 4 41.53 -10.04 -3.21
CA ASN A 4 40.52 -10.74 -2.41
C ASN A 4 40.00 -9.87 -1.27
N VAL A 5 40.87 -9.06 -0.66
CA VAL A 5 40.49 -8.10 0.40
C VAL A 5 39.55 -7.04 -0.16
N VAL A 6 39.86 -6.46 -1.32
CA VAL A 6 39.00 -5.47 -1.98
C VAL A 6 37.63 -6.06 -2.33
N THR A 7 37.60 -7.26 -2.92
CA THR A 7 36.34 -7.96 -3.24
C THR A 7 35.53 -8.27 -1.98
N HIS A 8 36.18 -8.67 -0.89
CA HIS A 8 35.51 -8.91 0.39
C HIS A 8 34.89 -7.63 0.96
N GLN A 9 35.64 -6.53 0.95
CA GLN A 9 35.14 -5.24 1.43
C GLN A 9 34.00 -4.70 0.56
N LEU A 10 34.04 -4.91 -0.77
CA LEU A 10 32.95 -4.57 -1.67
C LEU A 10 31.66 -5.35 -1.35
N ARG A 11 31.78 -6.65 -1.05
CA ARG A 11 30.63 -7.48 -0.62
C ARG A 11 30.02 -7.01 0.68
N ILE A 12 30.85 -6.66 1.67
CA ILE A 12 30.37 -6.10 2.94
C ILE A 12 29.62 -4.79 2.69
N SER A 13 30.24 -3.89 1.91
CA SER A 13 29.65 -2.58 1.59
C SER A 13 28.32 -2.71 0.83
N LEU A 14 28.22 -3.67 -0.10
CA LEU A 14 26.97 -4.00 -0.78
C LEU A 14 25.91 -4.46 0.20
N ARG A 15 26.22 -5.44 1.05
CA ARG A 15 25.29 -6.01 2.02
C ARG A 15 24.76 -4.93 2.97
N ASP A 16 25.65 -4.11 3.50
CA ASP A 16 25.30 -3.09 4.48
C ASP A 16 24.46 -1.98 3.81
N ALA A 17 24.78 -1.58 2.58
CA ALA A 17 23.97 -0.65 1.80
C ALA A 17 22.55 -1.17 1.52
N VAL A 18 22.43 -2.44 1.12
CA VAL A 18 21.12 -3.08 0.90
C VAL A 18 20.34 -3.18 2.21
N HIS A 19 21.01 -3.49 3.33
CA HIS A 19 20.37 -3.54 4.64
C HIS A 19 19.81 -2.17 5.03
N VAL A 20 20.59 -1.10 4.88
CA VAL A 20 20.13 0.28 5.16
C VAL A 20 18.93 0.64 4.29
N TYR A 21 18.98 0.37 2.98
CA TYR A 21 17.84 0.63 2.11
C TYR A 21 16.58 -0.10 2.59
N ARG A 22 16.72 -1.39 2.91
CA ARG A 22 15.59 -2.22 3.36
C ARG A 22 15.05 -1.74 4.70
N ALA A 23 15.91 -1.39 5.65
CA ALA A 23 15.50 -0.90 6.97
C ALA A 23 14.71 0.41 6.84
N THR A 24 15.25 1.40 6.10
CA THR A 24 14.58 2.68 5.87
C THR A 24 13.23 2.49 5.17
N MET A 25 13.18 1.71 4.08
CA MET A 25 11.91 1.45 3.39
C MET A 25 10.92 0.67 4.25
N ASN A 26 11.37 -0.24 5.11
CA ASN A 26 10.47 -0.98 5.98
C ASN A 26 9.83 -0.08 7.04
N GLU A 27 10.64 0.74 7.70
CA GLU A 27 10.20 1.66 8.77
C GLU A 27 9.34 2.81 8.24
N ASP A 28 9.76 3.43 7.13
CA ASP A 28 9.09 4.62 6.61
C ASP A 28 7.94 4.31 5.65
N VAL A 29 7.94 3.15 4.99
CA VAL A 29 6.98 2.81 3.94
C VAL A 29 6.12 1.61 4.31
N MET A 30 6.73 0.43 4.48
CA MET A 30 5.97 -0.83 4.61
C MET A 30 4.99 -0.86 5.78
N GLN A 31 5.35 -0.25 6.92
CA GLN A 31 4.47 -0.17 8.10
C GLN A 31 3.35 0.86 7.97
N LYS A 32 3.38 1.71 6.94
CA LYS A 32 2.48 2.87 6.77
C LYS A 32 1.68 2.81 5.47
N LEU A 33 1.66 1.65 4.80
CA LEU A 33 0.85 1.44 3.61
C LEU A 33 -0.65 1.46 3.97
N PRO A 34 -1.52 1.95 3.06
CA PRO A 34 -1.19 2.45 1.73
C PRO A 34 -0.73 3.93 1.74
N MET A 35 0.04 4.31 0.74
CA MET A 35 0.51 5.69 0.54
C MET A 35 0.42 6.11 -0.93
N SER A 36 0.52 7.42 -1.19
CA SER A 36 0.58 7.93 -2.56
C SER A 36 1.89 7.55 -3.26
N ASP A 37 1.84 7.42 -4.59
CA ASP A 37 3.02 7.10 -5.41
C ASP A 37 4.13 8.14 -5.27
N GLU A 38 3.76 9.40 -5.06
CA GLU A 38 4.71 10.50 -4.86
C GLU A 38 5.46 10.38 -3.54
N GLU A 39 4.76 10.01 -2.46
CA GLU A 39 5.38 9.77 -1.15
C GLU A 39 6.31 8.56 -1.19
N VAL A 40 5.87 7.45 -1.80
CA VAL A 40 6.70 6.25 -1.97
C VAL A 40 7.95 6.60 -2.78
N ARG A 41 7.82 7.37 -3.87
CA ARG A 41 8.95 7.81 -4.70
C ARG A 41 9.92 8.73 -3.92
N ALA A 42 9.40 9.65 -3.12
CA ALA A 42 10.22 10.53 -2.31
C ALA A 42 11.03 9.76 -1.25
N LYS A 43 10.38 8.80 -0.56
CA LYS A 43 11.03 7.93 0.42
C LYS A 43 12.04 7.00 -0.23
N HIS A 44 11.72 6.42 -1.38
CA HIS A 44 12.66 5.64 -2.20
C HIS A 44 13.93 6.43 -2.53
N LYS A 45 13.79 7.68 -3.00
CA LYS A 45 14.93 8.54 -3.35
C LYS A 45 15.85 8.77 -2.15
N ARG A 46 15.28 9.00 -0.95
CA ARG A 46 16.04 9.20 0.29
C ARG A 46 16.75 7.90 0.72
N ALA A 47 16.03 6.78 0.77
CA ALA A 47 16.60 5.48 1.14
C ALA A 47 17.73 5.06 0.18
N LYS A 48 17.54 5.28 -1.13
CA LYS A 48 18.55 5.01 -2.15
C LYS A 48 19.80 5.89 -1.97
N ALA A 49 19.63 7.16 -1.63
CA ALA A 49 20.76 8.06 -1.36
C ALA A 49 21.57 7.59 -0.14
N ALA A 50 20.90 7.20 0.95
CA ALA A 50 21.55 6.66 2.15
C ALA A 50 22.32 5.36 1.85
N ALA A 51 21.72 4.44 1.11
CA ALA A 51 22.38 3.20 0.70
C ALA A 51 23.63 3.46 -0.16
N LEU A 52 23.55 4.40 -1.10
CA LEU A 52 24.70 4.79 -1.92
C LEU A 52 25.81 5.45 -1.10
N GLN A 53 25.46 6.23 -0.07
CA GLN A 53 26.44 6.82 0.83
C GLN A 53 27.23 5.73 1.58
N VAL A 54 26.54 4.71 2.10
CA VAL A 54 27.17 3.56 2.76
C VAL A 54 28.06 2.79 1.80
N PHE A 55 27.55 2.47 0.60
CA PHE A 55 28.32 1.71 -0.40
C PHE A 55 29.61 2.43 -0.84
N ASN A 56 29.56 3.75 -0.99
CA ASN A 56 30.70 4.56 -1.43
C ASN A 56 31.64 4.98 -0.30
N GLY A 57 31.28 4.72 0.96
CA GLY A 57 32.07 5.10 2.14
C GLY A 57 33.54 4.68 2.09
N PRO A 58 33.88 3.45 1.66
CA PRO A 58 35.27 2.98 1.59
C PRO A 58 36.11 3.59 0.45
N LYS A 59 35.56 4.50 -0.37
CA LYS A 59 36.26 5.21 -1.46
C LYS A 59 37.03 4.30 -2.42
N PHE A 60 36.39 3.24 -2.89
CA PHE A 60 36.95 2.36 -3.91
C PHE A 60 37.21 3.08 -5.24
N ASP A 61 38.12 2.53 -6.04
CA ASP A 61 38.35 2.99 -7.40
C ASP A 61 37.11 2.76 -8.28
N GLN A 62 36.57 3.85 -8.83
CA GLN A 62 35.37 3.83 -9.66
C GLN A 62 35.64 3.30 -11.08
N GLY A 63 36.90 3.24 -11.51
CA GLY A 63 37.32 2.61 -12.76
C GLY A 63 37.45 1.10 -12.69
N ASP A 64 37.45 0.51 -11.48
CA ASP A 64 37.58 -0.94 -11.30
C ASP A 64 36.30 -1.67 -11.76
N SER A 65 36.44 -2.62 -12.69
CA SER A 65 35.33 -3.45 -13.17
C SER A 65 34.54 -4.09 -12.04
N ARG A 66 35.22 -4.56 -10.99
CA ARG A 66 34.54 -5.21 -9.85
C ARG A 66 33.66 -4.24 -9.10
N TYR A 67 34.13 -3.02 -8.89
CA TYR A 67 33.33 -1.97 -8.27
C TYR A 67 32.08 -1.69 -9.10
N LEU A 68 32.22 -1.62 -10.43
CA LEU A 68 31.08 -1.42 -11.34
C LEU A 68 30.08 -2.57 -11.27
N ASP A 69 30.55 -3.82 -11.19
CA ASP A 69 29.70 -5.01 -11.03
C ASP A 69 28.89 -4.95 -9.73
N PHE A 70 29.55 -4.70 -8.60
CA PHE A 70 28.88 -4.57 -7.30
C PHE A 70 27.94 -3.35 -7.24
N ARG A 71 28.30 -2.26 -7.92
CA ARG A 71 27.42 -1.08 -8.04
C ARG A 71 26.18 -1.40 -8.87
N GLN A 72 26.32 -2.19 -9.93
CA GLN A 72 25.18 -2.69 -10.70
C GLN A 72 24.31 -3.63 -9.86
N GLU A 73 24.92 -4.51 -9.07
CA GLU A 73 24.21 -5.41 -8.18
C GLU A 73 23.39 -4.64 -7.13
N LEU A 74 23.95 -3.57 -6.54
CA LEU A 74 23.23 -2.68 -5.64
C LEU A 74 22.01 -2.04 -6.33
N ARG A 75 22.19 -1.52 -7.54
CA ARG A 75 21.08 -0.93 -8.33
C ARG A 75 19.96 -1.94 -8.55
N ASN A 76 20.32 -3.17 -8.92
CA ASN A 76 19.35 -4.24 -9.17
C ASN A 76 18.64 -4.65 -7.87
N ALA A 77 19.36 -4.76 -6.76
CA ALA A 77 18.77 -5.09 -5.45
C ALA A 77 17.78 -4.01 -4.99
N VAL A 78 18.16 -2.73 -5.07
CA VAL A 78 17.30 -1.60 -4.74
C VAL A 78 16.05 -1.55 -5.63
N ALA A 79 16.20 -1.80 -6.93
CA ALA A 79 15.06 -1.84 -7.86
C ALA A 79 14.06 -2.94 -7.49
N ARG A 80 14.53 -4.17 -7.23
CA ARG A 80 13.67 -5.28 -6.82
C ARG A 80 12.93 -4.99 -5.52
N LEU A 81 13.62 -4.42 -4.53
CA LEU A 81 13.00 -4.07 -3.25
C LEU A 81 11.96 -2.96 -3.40
N ASN A 82 12.23 -1.96 -4.25
CA ASN A 82 11.26 -0.91 -4.54
C ASN A 82 10.01 -1.45 -5.25
N GLU A 83 10.20 -2.37 -6.19
CA GLU A 83 9.08 -3.01 -6.89
C GLU A 83 8.20 -3.80 -5.92
N HIS A 84 8.81 -4.55 -5.00
CA HIS A 84 8.06 -5.25 -3.96
C HIS A 84 7.20 -4.30 -3.12
N VAL A 85 7.75 -3.14 -2.72
CA VAL A 85 7.02 -2.11 -1.99
C VAL A 85 5.84 -1.57 -2.81
N ASN A 86 6.03 -1.31 -4.10
CA ASN A 86 4.94 -0.83 -4.98
C ASN A 86 3.82 -1.85 -5.12
N VAL A 87 4.17 -3.13 -5.30
CA VAL A 87 3.21 -4.23 -5.39
C VAL A 87 2.40 -4.34 -4.10
N GLU A 88 3.05 -4.29 -2.94
CA GLU A 88 2.35 -4.32 -1.65
C GLU A 88 1.50 -3.08 -1.42
N ASN A 89 1.98 -1.88 -1.80
CA ASN A 89 1.20 -0.65 -1.72
C ASN A 89 -0.11 -0.78 -2.52
N LYS A 90 -0.01 -1.21 -3.77
CA LYS A 90 -1.17 -1.44 -4.63
C LYS A 90 -2.12 -2.48 -4.03
N ARG A 91 -1.59 -3.60 -3.54
CA ARG A 91 -2.39 -4.67 -2.91
C ARG A 91 -3.14 -4.21 -1.67
N VAL A 92 -2.53 -3.35 -0.85
CA VAL A 92 -3.18 -2.78 0.34
C VAL A 92 -4.27 -1.79 -0.10
N SER A 93 -3.95 -0.86 -1.02
CA SER A 93 -4.91 0.11 -1.56
C SER A 93 -6.15 -0.56 -2.17
N GLU A 94 -5.96 -1.63 -2.96
CA GLU A 94 -7.07 -2.38 -3.56
C GLU A 94 -7.97 -3.04 -2.50
N ARG A 95 -7.37 -3.60 -1.44
CA ARG A 95 -8.13 -4.21 -0.33
C ARG A 95 -8.94 -3.18 0.43
N GLU A 96 -8.37 -2.02 0.75
CA GLU A 96 -9.08 -0.95 1.43
C GLU A 96 -10.21 -0.36 0.57
N CYS A 97 -9.94 -0.14 -0.72
CA CYS A 97 -10.96 0.31 -1.67
C CYS A 97 -12.13 -0.68 -1.75
N HIS A 98 -11.84 -1.99 -1.84
CA HIS A 98 -12.87 -3.01 -1.87
C HIS A 98 -13.67 -3.07 -0.57
N ALA A 99 -13.02 -2.89 0.59
CA ALA A 99 -13.69 -2.84 1.89
C ALA A 99 -14.68 -1.68 1.98
N VAL A 100 -14.26 -0.47 1.55
CA VAL A 100 -15.12 0.72 1.51
C VAL A 100 -16.29 0.52 0.56
N TYR A 101 -16.03 -0.01 -0.65
CA TYR A 101 -17.09 -0.27 -1.62
C TYR A 101 -18.14 -1.24 -1.07
N LYS A 102 -17.68 -2.34 -0.45
CA LYS A 102 -18.57 -3.32 0.17
C LYS A 102 -19.41 -2.70 1.28
N GLU A 103 -18.81 -1.89 2.15
CA GLU A 103 -19.52 -1.21 3.22
C GLU A 103 -20.61 -0.27 2.69
N LEU A 104 -20.29 0.52 1.66
CA LEU A 104 -21.27 1.42 1.03
C LEU A 104 -22.44 0.63 0.41
N HIS A 105 -22.14 -0.47 -0.27
CA HIS A 105 -23.16 -1.32 -0.86
C HIS A 105 -24.05 -1.98 0.20
N ASP A 106 -23.47 -2.47 1.29
CA ASP A 106 -24.21 -3.07 2.41
C ASP A 106 -25.12 -2.05 3.10
N ARG A 107 -24.64 -0.81 3.28
CA ARG A 107 -25.45 0.31 3.80
C ARG A 107 -26.62 0.64 2.87
N GLN A 108 -26.38 0.69 1.56
CA GLN A 108 -27.43 0.95 0.58
C GLN A 108 -28.49 -0.16 0.57
N ALA A 109 -28.07 -1.43 0.57
CA ALA A 109 -28.97 -2.57 0.64
C ALA A 109 -29.82 -2.57 1.91
N ASN A 110 -29.22 -2.22 3.05
CA ASN A 110 -29.94 -2.11 4.31
C ASN A 110 -30.97 -0.96 4.30
N ALA A 111 -30.60 0.21 3.76
CA ALA A 111 -31.52 1.34 3.63
C ALA A 111 -32.73 0.99 2.76
N VAL A 112 -32.52 0.31 1.63
CA VAL A 112 -33.61 -0.18 0.76
C VAL A 112 -34.52 -1.16 1.50
N ARG A 113 -33.98 -2.08 2.30
CA ARG A 113 -34.78 -3.01 3.12
C ARG A 113 -35.65 -2.26 4.13
N ILE A 114 -35.09 -1.30 4.87
CA ILE A 114 -35.85 -0.52 5.85
C ILE A 114 -36.99 0.25 5.18
N LEU A 115 -36.72 0.92 4.05
CA LEU A 115 -37.75 1.61 3.28
C LEU A 115 -38.87 0.67 2.82
N SER A 116 -38.54 -0.54 2.37
CA SER A 116 -39.55 -1.52 1.97
C SER A 116 -40.48 -1.93 3.13
N VAL A 117 -39.94 -2.12 4.34
CA VAL A 117 -40.73 -2.45 5.54
C VAL A 117 -41.66 -1.30 5.91
N ILE A 118 -41.14 -0.07 5.90
CA ILE A 118 -41.93 1.14 6.17
C ILE A 118 -43.08 1.25 5.16
N MET A 119 -42.80 1.10 3.86
CA MET A 119 -43.84 1.18 2.82
C MET A 119 -44.96 0.15 3.00
N VAL A 120 -44.62 -1.09 3.40
CA VAL A 120 -45.63 -2.13 3.70
C VAL A 120 -46.51 -1.73 4.88
N HIS A 121 -45.91 -1.24 5.98
CA HIS A 121 -46.67 -0.81 7.16
C HIS A 121 -47.58 0.40 6.86
N PHE A 122 -47.08 1.40 6.13
CA PHE A 122 -47.90 2.53 5.70
C PHE A 122 -49.03 2.10 4.77
N GLY A 123 -48.79 1.18 3.83
CA GLY A 123 -49.84 0.62 2.97
C GLY A 123 -50.95 -0.07 3.77
N GLY A 124 -50.58 -0.88 4.76
CA GLY A 124 -51.53 -1.53 5.66
C GLY A 124 -52.35 -0.53 6.50
N LEU A 125 -51.70 0.51 7.04
CA LEU A 125 -52.35 1.61 7.75
C LEU A 125 -53.36 2.35 6.87
N CYS A 126 -52.99 2.68 5.64
CA CYS A 126 -53.89 3.34 4.68
C CYS A 126 -55.12 2.47 4.34
N GLN A 127 -54.93 1.16 4.14
CA GLN A 127 -56.04 0.23 3.92
C GLN A 127 -56.96 0.13 5.14
N TYR A 128 -56.39 0.04 6.34
CA TYR A 128 -57.14 -0.02 7.59
C TYR A 128 -57.99 1.24 7.84
N ILE A 129 -57.40 2.42 7.65
CA ILE A 129 -58.13 3.70 7.76
C ILE A 129 -59.23 3.79 6.71
N SER A 130 -58.95 3.41 5.46
CA SER A 130 -59.96 3.42 4.40
C SER A 130 -61.11 2.46 4.69
N TYR A 131 -60.84 1.31 5.30
CA TYR A 131 -61.86 0.33 5.68
C TYR A 131 -62.78 0.89 6.78
N ASN A 132 -62.20 1.45 7.84
CA ASN A 132 -62.98 2.05 8.93
C ASN A 132 -63.83 3.25 8.47
N ASN A 133 -63.30 4.11 7.58
CA ASN A 133 -64.07 5.22 7.03
C ASN A 133 -65.25 4.75 6.17
N ARG A 134 -65.12 3.64 5.45
CA ARG A 134 -66.24 3.05 4.68
C ARG A 134 -67.33 2.49 5.59
N ILE A 135 -66.95 1.82 6.69
CA ILE A 135 -67.90 1.35 7.69
C ILE A 135 -68.65 2.53 8.31
N ALA A 136 -67.93 3.57 8.73
CA ALA A 136 -68.54 4.75 9.35
C ALA A 136 -69.49 5.51 8.39
N ALA A 137 -69.23 5.50 7.08
CA ALA A 137 -70.11 6.11 6.08
C ALA A 137 -71.34 5.26 5.70
N SER A 138 -71.42 4.01 6.18
CA SER A 138 -72.51 3.07 5.91
C SER A 138 -73.50 2.90 7.06
N VAL A 139 -73.29 3.64 8.16
CA VAL A 139 -74.18 3.76 9.33
C VAL A 139 -74.86 5.12 9.28
#